data_AF-A0A818JMA2-F1
#
_entry.id   AF-A0A818JMA2-F1
#
_cell.length_a   1.000
_cell.length_b   1.000
_cell.length_c   1.000
_cell.angle_alpha   90.00
_cell.angle_beta   90.00
_cell.angle_gamma   90.00
#
_symmetry.space_group_name_H-M   'P 1'
#
loop_
_entity.id
_entity.type
_entity.pdbx_description
1 polymer ?
#
loop_
_entity_poly.entity_id
_entity_poly.type
_entity_poly.pdbx_seq_one_letter_code
_entity_poly.pdbx_strand_id
1 'polypeptide(L)'
;MTEDFMQQVDGEIAEAMTFYAIEEKLKEQGRSCSDFGIPSPTSVSYSFEPKMINKEEELRIGQEMYAMLNQDQRSAADAILAAHHKQSTTAGSCFFIDGPGGTGKT
;
A
#
# COMPACT_ATOMS: atom_id res chain seq x y z
N MET A 1 3.98 6.99 -2.66
CA MET A 1 4.13 6.51 -4.05
C MET A 1 5.58 6.61 -4.52
N THR A 2 6.17 7.80 -4.66
CA THR A 2 7.60 7.91 -5.00
C THR A 2 8.52 7.30 -3.95
N GLU A 3 8.27 7.60 -2.67
CA GLU A 3 9.01 7.03 -1.55
C GLU A 3 8.91 5.49 -1.49
N ASP A 4 7.77 4.92 -1.90
CA ASP A 4 7.58 3.47 -1.98
C ASP A 4 8.45 2.84 -3.07
N PHE A 5 8.60 3.53 -4.21
CA PHE A 5 9.50 3.12 -5.28
C PHE A 5 10.98 3.33 -4.91
N MET A 6 11.32 4.40 -4.17
CA MET A 6 12.69 4.64 -3.69
C MET A 6 13.22 3.53 -2.76
N GLN A 7 12.34 2.74 -2.15
CA GLN A 7 12.74 1.55 -1.39
C GLN A 7 13.21 0.39 -2.28
N GLN A 8 13.03 0.50 -3.60
CA GLN A 8 13.26 -0.58 -4.57
C GLN A 8 14.18 -0.17 -5.72
N VAL A 9 14.17 1.10 -6.12
CA VAL A 9 14.92 1.64 -7.27
C VAL A 9 15.59 2.98 -6.92
N ASP A 10 16.51 3.42 -7.78
CA ASP A 10 17.15 4.74 -7.66
C ASP A 10 16.11 5.87 -7.77
N GLY A 11 16.43 7.04 -7.20
CA GLY A 11 15.52 8.17 -7.06
C GLY A 11 14.94 8.66 -8.39
N GLU A 12 15.75 8.74 -9.44
CA GLU A 12 15.30 9.14 -10.78
C GLU A 12 14.29 8.14 -11.38
N ILE A 13 14.47 6.86 -11.10
CA ILE A 13 13.58 5.79 -11.57
C ILE A 13 12.30 5.79 -10.75
N ALA A 14 12.39 6.00 -9.44
CA ALA A 14 11.23 6.11 -8.56
C ALA A 14 10.32 7.27 -8.96
N GLU A 15 10.92 8.41 -9.33
CA GLU A 15 10.21 9.57 -9.84
C GLU A 15 9.52 9.24 -11.18
N ALA A 16 10.25 8.68 -12.15
CA ALA A 16 9.66 8.27 -13.43
C ALA A 16 8.49 7.26 -13.26
N MET A 17 8.66 6.27 -12.39
CA MET A 17 7.61 5.30 -12.04
C MET A 17 6.38 5.94 -11.39
N THR A 18 6.59 7.00 -10.60
CA THR A 18 5.50 7.76 -10.01
C THR A 18 4.66 8.43 -11.10
N PHE A 19 5.31 9.08 -12.08
CA PHE A 19 4.60 9.67 -13.21
C PHE A 19 3.85 8.62 -14.03
N TYR A 20 4.40 7.42 -14.20
CA TYR A 20 3.68 6.30 -14.83
C TYR A 20 2.44 5.87 -14.06
N ALA A 21 2.56 5.66 -12.76
CA ALA A 21 1.45 5.25 -11.92
C ALA A 21 0.33 6.31 -11.90
N ILE A 22 0.69 7.59 -11.90
CA ILE A 22 -0.27 8.70 -12.01
C ILE A 22 -0.96 8.67 -13.38
N GLU A 23 -0.22 8.52 -14.48
CA GLU A 23 -0.78 8.42 -15.84
C GLU A 23 -1.76 7.25 -15.97
N GLU A 24 -1.45 6.08 -15.41
CA GLU A 24 -2.33 4.91 -15.41
C GLU A 24 -3.63 5.20 -14.64
N LYS A 25 -3.52 5.80 -13.45
CA LYS A 25 -4.69 6.19 -12.63
C LYS A 25 -5.58 7.23 -13.29
N LEU A 26 -5.00 8.18 -14.02
CA LEU A 26 -5.75 9.16 -14.79
C LEU A 26 -6.45 8.51 -15.98
N LYS A 27 -5.80 7.56 -16.65
CA LYS A 27 -6.39 6.81 -17.77
C LYS A 27 -7.58 5.98 -17.35
N GLU A 28 -7.57 5.39 -16.16
CA GLU A 28 -8.74 4.72 -15.56
C GLU A 28 -9.97 5.65 -15.48
N GLN A 29 -9.75 6.97 -15.40
CA GLN A 29 -10.78 8.01 -15.35
C GLN A 29 -10.99 8.73 -16.69
N GLY A 30 -10.39 8.22 -17.78
CA GLY A 30 -10.48 8.82 -19.11
C GLY A 30 -9.72 10.15 -19.26
N ARG A 31 -8.74 10.41 -18.40
CA ARG A 31 -7.86 11.59 -18.44
C ARG A 31 -6.39 11.20 -18.65
N SER A 32 -5.52 12.17 -18.90
CA SER A 32 -4.07 12.00 -18.99
C SER A 32 -3.34 13.12 -18.24
N CYS A 33 -2.07 12.92 -17.91
CA CYS A 33 -1.17 13.96 -17.39
C CYS A 33 -1.19 15.22 -18.25
N SER A 34 -1.33 15.08 -19.58
CA SER A 34 -1.39 16.21 -20.50
C SER A 34 -2.59 17.13 -20.25
N ASP A 35 -3.71 16.60 -19.76
CA ASP A 35 -4.91 17.38 -19.44
C ASP A 35 -4.69 18.35 -18.28
N PHE A 36 -3.63 18.12 -17.50
CA PHE A 36 -3.24 18.93 -16.35
C PHE A 36 -1.92 19.70 -16.59
N GLY A 37 -1.41 19.72 -17.83
CA GLY A 37 -0.14 20.38 -18.17
C GLY A 37 1.10 19.66 -17.64
N ILE A 38 0.96 18.39 -17.22
CA ILE A 38 2.06 17.55 -16.77
C ILE A 38 2.61 16.81 -18.00
N PRO A 39 3.93 16.81 -18.24
CA PRO A 39 4.51 16.06 -19.35
C PRO A 39 4.22 14.57 -19.18
N SER A 40 3.73 13.93 -20.24
CA SER A 40 3.53 12.49 -20.23
C SER A 40 4.86 11.76 -20.00
N PRO A 41 4.90 10.72 -19.17
CA PRO A 41 6.15 10.03 -18.86
C PRO A 41 6.74 9.39 -20.12
N THR A 42 7.97 9.80 -20.48
CA THR A 42 8.76 9.27 -21.60
C THR A 42 9.07 7.80 -21.33
N SER A 43 8.77 6.89 -22.26
CA SER A 43 8.93 5.43 -22.16
C SER A 43 10.23 5.01 -21.46
N VAL A 44 10.18 4.85 -20.13
CA VAL A 44 11.27 4.24 -19.39
C VAL A 44 11.05 2.74 -19.50
N SER A 45 11.85 2.09 -20.33
CA SER A 45 11.93 0.62 -20.38
C SER A 45 12.65 0.14 -19.12
N TYR A 46 11.98 0.20 -17.97
CA TYR A 46 12.44 -0.43 -16.75
C TYR A 46 11.78 -1.80 -16.64
N SER A 47 12.59 -2.86 -16.65
CA SER A 47 12.13 -4.17 -16.21
C SER A 47 11.89 -4.06 -14.70
N PHE A 48 10.63 -3.87 -14.32
CA PHE A 48 10.20 -4.05 -12.95
C PHE A 48 10.48 -5.50 -12.59
N GLU A 49 11.57 -5.75 -11.88
CA GLU A 49 11.76 -6.99 -11.14
C GLU A 49 10.85 -6.86 -9.92
N PRO A 50 9.66 -7.48 -9.89
CA PRO A 50 8.83 -7.44 -8.70
C PRO A 50 9.67 -7.94 -7.54
N LYS A 51 9.79 -7.15 -6.47
CA LYS A 51 10.43 -7.59 -5.23
C LYS A 51 9.81 -8.93 -4.88
N MET A 52 10.60 -10.00 -4.97
CA MET A 52 10.14 -11.34 -4.64
C MET A 52 9.82 -11.36 -3.14
N ILE A 53 8.54 -11.18 -2.81
CA ILE A 53 8.07 -11.23 -1.44
C ILE A 53 8.18 -12.69 -0.99
N ASN A 54 9.02 -12.94 0.00
CA ASN A 54 9.04 -14.24 0.67
C ASN A 54 7.82 -14.34 1.57
N LYS A 55 6.73 -14.90 1.04
CA LYS A 55 5.45 -15.03 1.74
C LYS A 55 5.57 -15.76 3.08
N GLU A 56 6.48 -16.73 3.18
CA GLU A 56 6.69 -17.50 4.41
C GLU A 56 7.31 -16.62 5.49
N GLU A 57 8.29 -15.80 5.12
CA GLU A 57 8.94 -14.88 6.05
C GLU A 57 7.99 -13.77 6.51
N GLU A 58 7.21 -13.19 5.59
CA GLU A 58 6.19 -12.20 5.94
C GLU A 58 5.11 -12.79 6.87
N LEU A 59 4.69 -14.04 6.64
CA LEU A 59 3.75 -14.73 7.51
C LEU A 59 4.35 -14.94 8.91
N ARG A 60 5.61 -15.37 8.99
CA ARG A 60 6.33 -15.57 10.25
C ARG A 60 6.42 -14.26 11.04
N ILE A 61 6.87 -13.18 10.40
CA ILE A 61 6.97 -11.84 11.01
C ILE A 61 5.59 -11.38 11.49
N GLY A 62 4.56 -11.53 10.65
CA GLY A 62 3.19 -11.17 11.01
C GLY A 62 2.67 -11.93 12.23
N GLN A 63 2.97 -13.23 12.34
CA GLN A 63 2.60 -14.04 13.51
C GLN A 63 3.33 -13.57 14.78
N GLU A 64 4.62 -13.23 14.70
CA GLU A 64 5.39 -12.71 15.83
C GLU A 64 4.84 -11.36 16.32
N MET A 65 4.56 -10.44 15.39
CA MET A 65 3.93 -9.15 15.70
C MET A 65 2.56 -9.36 16.34
N TYR A 66 1.76 -10.25 15.77
CA TYR A 66 0.42 -10.54 16.25
C TYR A 66 0.44 -11.23 17.62
N ALA A 67 1.48 -12.01 17.95
CA ALA A 67 1.66 -12.61 19.28
C ALA A 67 1.97 -11.57 20.37
N MET A 68 2.63 -10.46 20.02
CA MET A 68 2.97 -9.38 20.94
C MET A 68 1.79 -8.46 21.31
N LEU A 69 0.65 -8.58 20.62
CA LEU A 69 -0.52 -7.74 20.88
C LEU A 69 -1.15 -8.05 22.24
N ASN A 70 -1.53 -6.99 22.95
CA ASN A 70 -2.41 -7.10 24.10
C ASN A 70 -3.85 -7.44 23.68
N GLN A 71 -4.73 -7.69 24.66
CA GLN A 71 -6.10 -8.15 24.40
C GLN A 71 -6.92 -7.18 23.54
N ASP A 72 -6.81 -5.88 23.77
CA ASP A 72 -7.60 -4.86 23.06
C ASP A 72 -7.10 -4.68 21.63
N GLN A 73 -5.78 -4.63 21.45
CA GLN A 73 -5.14 -4.57 20.13
C GLN A 73 -5.45 -5.82 19.30
N ARG A 74 -5.40 -7.01 19.92
CA ARG A 74 -5.75 -8.27 19.27
C ARG A 74 -7.20 -8.27 18.82
N SER A 75 -8.11 -7.82 19.68
CA SER A 75 -9.54 -7.74 19.36
C SER A 75 -9.81 -6.80 18.17
N ALA A 76 -9.11 -5.65 18.12
CA ALA A 76 -9.19 -4.75 16.98
C ALA A 76 -8.62 -5.38 15.69
N ALA A 77 -7.46 -6.03 15.78
CA ALA A 77 -6.83 -6.73 14.66
C ALA A 77 -7.74 -7.84 14.10
N ASP A 78 -8.36 -8.64 14.97
CA ASP A 78 -9.28 -9.72 14.57
C ASP A 78 -10.50 -9.20 13.82
N ALA A 79 -11.09 -8.10 14.29
CA ALA A 79 -12.24 -7.48 13.63
C ALA A 79 -11.89 -6.99 12.22
N ILE A 80 -10.71 -6.38 12.06
CA ILE A 80 -10.21 -5.87 10.78
C ILE A 80 -9.91 -7.02 9.81
N LEU A 81 -9.17 -8.04 10.26
CA LEU A 81 -8.82 -9.19 9.44
C LEU A 81 -10.07 -9.98 9.03
N ALA A 82 -10.99 -10.20 9.95
CA ALA A 82 -12.24 -10.90 9.65
C ALA A 82 -13.08 -10.15 8.62
N ALA A 83 -13.11 -8.81 8.66
CA ALA A 83 -13.80 -8.02 7.65
C ALA A 83 -13.09 -8.07 6.29
N HIS A 84 -11.76 -8.00 6.28
CA HIS A 84 -10.96 -8.14 5.07
C HIS A 84 -11.22 -9.49 4.37
N HIS A 85 -11.23 -10.59 5.14
CA HIS A 85 -11.52 -11.92 4.61
C HIS A 85 -12.97 -12.11 4.13
N LYS A 86 -13.92 -11.31 4.62
CA LYS A 86 -15.35 -11.40 4.27
C LYS A 86 -15.74 -10.51 3.06
N GLN A 87 -14.93 -9.54 2.67
CA GLN A 87 -15.29 -8.58 1.63
C GLN A 87 -15.27 -9.20 0.21
N SER A 88 -16.44 -9.25 -0.42
CA SER A 88 -16.58 -9.27 -1.88
C SER A 88 -16.42 -7.84 -2.41
N THR A 89 -15.15 -7.43 -2.61
CA THR A 89 -14.63 -6.40 -3.53
C THR A 89 -15.33 -5.04 -3.73
N THR A 90 -16.42 -4.67 -3.04
CA THR A 90 -17.26 -3.52 -3.46
C THR A 90 -17.67 -2.52 -2.38
N ALA A 91 -17.44 -2.77 -1.09
CA ALA A 91 -17.73 -1.80 -0.02
C ALA A 91 -16.49 -1.58 0.84
N GLY A 92 -15.95 -0.36 0.86
CA GLY A 92 -14.82 -0.01 1.73
C GLY A 92 -15.18 -0.20 3.21
N SER A 93 -14.27 -0.78 4.00
CA SER A 93 -14.41 -0.93 5.45
C SER A 93 -13.59 0.11 6.18
N CYS A 94 -14.27 1.02 6.88
CA CYS A 94 -13.64 1.95 7.81
C CYS A 94 -13.85 1.45 9.25
N PHE A 95 -12.80 1.52 10.07
CA PHE A 95 -12.84 1.15 11.48
C PHE A 95 -12.49 2.36 12.33
N PHE A 96 -13.23 2.54 13.42
CA PHE A 96 -12.89 3.50 14.46
C PHE A 96 -12.29 2.72 15.63
N ILE A 97 -11.03 3.00 15.95
CA ILE A 97 -10.30 2.38 17.07
C ILE A 97 -10.13 3.44 18.15
N ASP A 98 -10.90 3.32 19.22
CA ASP A 98 -10.74 4.17 20.39
C ASP A 98 -9.74 3.54 21.36
N GLY A 99 -8.87 4.38 21.93
CA GLY A 99 -7.92 3.95 22.94
C GLY A 99 -7.16 5.14 23.52
N PRO A 100 -6.78 5.10 24.82
CA PRO A 100 -6.00 6.16 25.46
C PRO A 100 -4.69 6.51 24.73
N GLY A 101 -4.16 7.71 24.93
CA GLY A 101 -2.83 8.06 24.42
C GLY A 101 -1.75 7.08 24.91
N GLY A 102 -0.79 6.73 24.04
CA GLY A 102 0.32 5.83 24.40
C GLY A 102 0.01 4.34 24.38
N THR A 103 -1.18 3.91 23.95
CA THR A 103 -1.55 2.47 23.85
C THR A 103 -1.08 1.76 22.57
N GLY A 104 -0.21 2.40 21.77
CA GLY A 104 0.31 1.82 20.53
C GLY A 104 -0.75 1.68 19.42
N LYS A 105 -1.57 2.72 19.23
CA LYS A 105 -2.49 2.82 18.06
C LYS A 105 -1.80 3.27 16.77
N THR A 106 -0.64 3.93 16.91
CA THR A 106 0.23 4.41 15.82
C THR A 106 1.31 3.40 15.58
#